data_AF-A0AAD8JF57-F1
#
_entry.id   AF-A0AAD8JF57-F1
#
_cell.length_a   1.000
_cell.length_b   1.000
_cell.length_c   1.000
_cell.angle_alpha   90.00
_cell.angle_beta   90.00
_cell.angle_gamma   90.00
#
_symmetry.space_group_name_H-M   'P 1'
#
loop_
_entity.id
_entity.type
_entity.pdbx_description
1 polymer ?
#
loop_
_entity_poly.entity_id
_entity_poly.type
_entity_poly.pdbx_seq_one_letter_code
_entity_poly.pdbx_strand_id
1 'polypeptide(L)'
;MTNACCSGIRSIHHGRPVMFPRRRKFQTQFFRSFSTAAAPLLSAGVSIFHHRSPVVHACITQSDAPQRSDEWFALRKDKLTTSTFSTALGMWKGKRRYELWHEKVFTSDVRSAEDGKNSAMQWGVLNEATAIERYKSITCRDVSSLGFAMHAEQKFDWIGASPDGLLGCSPGGGILEVKCPYNKGKPELGKPWSTMPFYYMPQVQGQMEIMDRDWADLYCWTPKGSTIFRVNRDREYWLMIHEMLHEFWWENVIPARNALLKGQEKEANMYEPASTHKQTGMEEKKMDVFKSEGSSWADVWDPEPLPNEQQGKTDSGKDKSLKKKLSFQWVKKLVKKSDKNSKE
;
A
#
# COMPACT_ATOMS: atom_id res chain seq x y z
N MET A 1 -8.19 -64.62 -40.18
CA MET A 1 -8.20 -65.88 -39.42
C MET A 1 -8.16 -65.49 -37.94
N THR A 2 -9.33 -65.25 -37.31
CA THR A 2 -10.13 -66.22 -36.50
C THR A 2 -9.38 -66.60 -35.21
N ASN A 3 -9.80 -66.32 -33.97
CA ASN A 3 -11.11 -66.40 -33.30
C ASN A 3 -11.13 -65.52 -32.01
N ALA A 4 -12.19 -64.75 -31.73
CA ALA A 4 -13.39 -65.03 -30.89
C ALA A 4 -13.12 -64.99 -29.36
N CYS A 5 -13.62 -63.98 -28.62
CA CYS A 5 -14.93 -63.87 -27.93
C CYS A 5 -15.00 -64.70 -26.62
N CYS A 6 -15.21 -64.09 -25.45
CA CYS A 6 -16.51 -64.13 -24.76
C CYS A 6 -16.68 -63.02 -23.71
N SER A 7 -17.93 -62.55 -23.65
CA SER A 7 -18.58 -61.51 -22.84
C SER A 7 -18.91 -61.91 -21.40
N GLY A 8 -19.08 -60.91 -20.53
CA GLY A 8 -19.75 -61.03 -19.23
C GLY A 8 -20.31 -59.69 -18.75
N ILE A 9 -21.60 -59.46 -19.02
CA ILE A 9 -22.41 -58.36 -18.47
C ILE A 9 -22.92 -58.76 -17.08
N ARG A 10 -22.86 -57.87 -16.08
CA ARG A 10 -23.80 -57.89 -14.93
C ARG A 10 -24.26 -56.49 -14.54
N SER A 11 -25.51 -56.48 -14.11
CA SER A 11 -26.45 -55.38 -14.04
C SER A 11 -26.28 -54.46 -12.83
N ILE A 12 -26.72 -53.23 -13.07
CA ILE A 12 -27.14 -52.13 -12.22
C ILE A 12 -27.90 -52.57 -10.95
N HIS A 13 -27.58 -51.94 -9.81
CA HIS A 13 -28.55 -51.66 -8.75
C HIS A 13 -28.47 -50.18 -8.33
N HIS A 14 -29.55 -49.44 -8.58
CA HIS A 14 -29.81 -48.10 -8.09
C HIS A 14 -30.27 -48.15 -6.62
N GLY A 15 -29.51 -47.54 -5.72
CA GLY A 15 -29.96 -47.21 -4.37
C GLY A 15 -30.77 -45.91 -4.37
N ARG A 16 -32.01 -45.98 -3.86
CA ARG A 16 -32.90 -44.82 -3.66
C ARG A 16 -32.40 -43.91 -2.51
N PRO A 17 -32.68 -42.60 -2.56
CA PRO A 17 -32.30 -41.65 -1.51
C PRO A 17 -33.27 -41.69 -0.31
N VAL A 18 -32.71 -41.58 0.88
CA VAL A 18 -33.42 -41.47 2.17
C VAL A 18 -33.89 -40.04 2.38
N MET A 19 -35.20 -39.85 2.58
CA MET A 19 -35.79 -38.58 3.05
C MET A 19 -35.57 -38.41 4.55
N PHE A 20 -35.14 -37.21 4.97
CA PHE A 20 -35.23 -36.74 6.35
C PHE A 20 -36.19 -35.54 6.46
N PRO A 21 -36.89 -35.37 7.59
CA PRO A 21 -38.14 -34.63 7.66
C PRO A 21 -37.99 -33.13 7.96
N ARG A 22 -38.99 -32.40 7.47
CA ARG A 22 -39.26 -30.97 7.60
C ARG A 22 -40.04 -30.68 8.90
N ARG A 23 -39.51 -29.84 9.80
CA ARG A 23 -40.25 -29.13 10.89
C ARG A 23 -39.43 -27.89 11.30
N ARG A 24 -39.94 -26.73 11.69
CA ARG A 24 -41.28 -26.10 11.72
C ARG A 24 -40.99 -24.60 11.92
N LYS A 25 -41.66 -23.73 11.17
CA LYS A 25 -41.78 -22.30 11.51
C LYS A 25 -42.87 -22.15 12.58
N PHE A 26 -42.65 -21.31 13.58
CA PHE A 26 -43.72 -20.71 14.37
C PHE A 26 -43.48 -19.20 14.48
N GLN A 27 -44.58 -18.47 14.34
CA GLN A 27 -44.73 -17.03 14.21
C GLN A 27 -45.55 -16.53 15.41
N THR A 28 -45.55 -15.20 15.62
CA THR A 28 -46.51 -14.39 16.43
C THR A 28 -46.31 -14.41 17.95
N GLN A 29 -46.51 -13.34 18.75
CA GLN A 29 -47.17 -12.04 18.56
C GLN A 29 -46.78 -11.05 19.71
N PHE A 30 -47.14 -9.78 19.50
CA PHE A 30 -47.01 -8.57 20.33
C PHE A 30 -47.63 -8.63 21.74
N PHE A 31 -47.13 -7.79 22.67
CA PHE A 31 -47.95 -6.87 23.49
C PHE A 31 -47.12 -5.67 24.05
N ARG A 32 -47.72 -4.47 23.92
CA ARG A 32 -47.50 -3.17 24.61
C ARG A 32 -47.93 -3.30 26.10
N SER A 33 -47.68 -2.45 27.11
CA SER A 33 -47.38 -1.01 27.23
C SER A 33 -47.11 -0.60 28.71
N PHE A 34 -46.40 0.52 28.90
CA PHE A 34 -46.43 1.56 29.98
C PHE A 34 -46.52 1.23 31.49
N SER A 35 -45.64 1.86 32.29
CA SER A 35 -46.03 2.55 33.54
C SER A 35 -45.00 3.62 33.95
N THR A 36 -45.47 4.60 34.73
CA THR A 36 -45.08 6.02 34.78
C THR A 36 -44.50 6.43 36.15
N ALA A 37 -43.61 7.43 36.13
CA ALA A 37 -43.25 8.42 37.17
C ALA A 37 -42.55 7.99 38.48
N ALA A 38 -41.40 8.61 38.77
CA ALA A 38 -41.29 9.78 39.68
C ALA A 38 -39.81 10.23 39.84
N ALA A 39 -39.57 11.54 39.72
CA ALA A 39 -38.43 12.27 40.30
C ALA A 39 -38.97 13.05 41.53
N PRO A 40 -38.19 13.75 42.40
CA PRO A 40 -36.82 14.25 42.22
C PRO A 40 -35.90 14.19 43.48
N LEU A 41 -34.62 14.57 43.33
CA LEU A 41 -33.98 15.70 44.04
C LEU A 41 -32.47 15.79 43.78
N LEU A 42 -32.01 17.04 43.76
CA LEU A 42 -30.72 17.56 43.31
C LEU A 42 -29.56 17.23 44.27
N SER A 43 -28.38 16.99 43.70
CA SER A 43 -27.12 17.39 44.35
C SER A 43 -26.12 17.82 43.28
N ALA A 44 -25.55 19.01 43.49
CA ALA A 44 -24.61 19.68 42.63
C ALA A 44 -23.31 18.87 42.44
N GLY A 45 -22.81 18.85 41.21
CA GLY A 45 -21.52 18.26 40.85
C GLY A 45 -21.01 18.84 39.54
N VAL A 46 -20.17 19.86 39.66
CA VAL A 46 -19.15 20.37 38.72
C VAL A 46 -19.24 19.86 37.27
N SER A 47 -19.69 20.73 36.35
CA SER A 47 -19.52 20.51 34.91
C SER A 47 -18.05 20.63 34.53
N ILE A 48 -17.35 19.51 34.40
CA ILE A 48 -16.14 19.44 33.58
C ILE A 48 -16.60 19.06 32.17
N PHE A 49 -16.75 20.05 31.31
CA PHE A 49 -16.88 19.83 29.86
C PHE A 49 -15.54 19.29 29.34
N HIS A 50 -15.35 17.97 29.43
CA HIS A 50 -14.43 17.31 28.52
C HIS A 50 -15.10 17.25 27.15
N HIS A 51 -14.72 18.16 26.26
CA HIS A 51 -14.84 17.93 24.83
C HIS A 51 -14.01 16.69 24.47
N ARG A 52 -14.58 15.50 24.66
CA ARG A 52 -14.09 14.28 24.02
C ARG A 52 -14.49 14.38 22.55
N SER A 53 -13.64 15.02 21.78
CA SER A 53 -13.55 14.74 20.35
C SER A 53 -13.38 13.22 20.22
N PRO A 54 -14.24 12.50 19.47
CA PRO A 54 -13.98 11.10 19.19
C PRO A 54 -12.83 11.08 18.20
N VAL A 55 -11.60 10.99 18.71
CA VAL A 55 -10.48 10.49 17.90
C VAL A 55 -10.86 9.06 17.59
N VAL A 56 -11.44 8.87 16.41
CA VAL A 56 -11.70 7.55 15.85
C VAL A 56 -10.32 6.92 15.68
N HIS A 57 -9.91 6.07 16.62
CA HIS A 57 -8.76 5.22 16.40
C HIS A 57 -9.05 4.45 15.12
N ALA A 58 -8.28 4.72 14.06
CA ALA A 58 -8.34 3.97 12.82
C ALA A 58 -8.04 2.50 13.17
N CYS A 59 -9.09 1.69 13.28
CA CYS A 59 -8.94 0.28 13.54
C CYS A 59 -8.51 -0.34 12.21
N ILE A 60 -7.20 -0.37 11.96
CA ILE A 60 -6.61 -1.07 10.82
C ILE A 60 -7.05 -2.52 10.97
N THR A 61 -7.80 -3.04 9.99
CA THR A 61 -8.09 -4.47 9.95
C THR A 61 -6.83 -5.15 9.41
N GLN A 62 -5.95 -5.52 10.33
CA GLN A 62 -4.70 -6.21 10.05
C GLN A 62 -4.99 -7.69 9.88
N SER A 63 -4.47 -8.28 8.81
CA SER A 63 -4.36 -9.72 8.71
C SER A 63 -2.91 -10.10 8.98
N ASP A 64 -2.69 -10.93 9.99
CA ASP A 64 -1.39 -11.51 10.31
C ASP A 64 -0.97 -12.62 9.33
N ALA A 65 -1.69 -12.77 8.21
CA ALA A 65 -1.33 -13.68 7.13
C ALA A 65 0.13 -13.39 6.69
N PRO A 66 1.06 -14.34 6.91
CA PRO A 66 2.48 -14.11 6.61
C PRO A 66 2.66 -13.75 5.14
N GLN A 67 3.52 -12.78 4.84
CA GLN A 67 3.77 -12.38 3.46
C GLN A 67 4.18 -13.61 2.62
N ARG A 68 3.62 -13.75 1.42
CA ARG A 68 3.82 -14.88 0.50
C ARG A 68 3.16 -16.21 0.91
N SER A 69 2.37 -16.24 1.99
CA SER A 69 1.46 -17.35 2.28
C SER A 69 0.28 -17.41 1.29
N ASP A 70 -0.39 -18.55 1.20
CA ASP A 70 -1.59 -18.71 0.35
C ASP A 70 -2.73 -17.79 0.82
N GLU A 71 -2.88 -17.62 2.14
CA GLU A 71 -3.84 -16.68 2.74
C GLU A 71 -3.54 -15.24 2.31
N TRP A 72 -2.25 -14.86 2.27
CA TRP A 72 -1.81 -13.55 1.81
C TRP A 72 -2.11 -13.32 0.32
N PHE A 73 -1.89 -14.33 -0.53
CA PHE A 73 -2.27 -14.25 -1.94
C PHE A 73 -3.78 -14.14 -2.12
N ALA A 74 -4.56 -14.90 -1.34
CA ALA A 74 -6.03 -14.83 -1.39
C ALA A 74 -6.56 -13.44 -1.03
N LEU A 75 -6.03 -12.81 0.03
CA LEU A 75 -6.42 -11.46 0.44
C LEU A 75 -6.16 -10.38 -0.62
N ARG A 76 -5.16 -10.60 -1.48
CA ARG A 76 -4.73 -9.66 -2.52
C ARG A 76 -5.46 -9.82 -3.85
N LYS A 77 -6.05 -10.99 -4.09
CA LYS A 77 -6.67 -11.35 -5.38
C LYS A 77 -7.73 -10.34 -5.79
N ASP A 78 -8.59 -9.97 -4.85
CA ASP A 78 -9.73 -9.07 -5.07
C ASP A 78 -9.45 -7.62 -4.64
N LYS A 79 -8.18 -7.22 -4.64
CA LYS A 79 -7.77 -5.86 -4.31
C LYS A 79 -6.71 -5.34 -5.27
N LEU A 80 -6.70 -4.04 -5.47
CA LEU A 80 -5.61 -3.34 -6.10
C LEU A 80 -4.52 -3.08 -5.06
N THR A 81 -3.35 -3.70 -5.24
CA THR A 81 -2.26 -3.60 -4.27
C THR A 81 -1.35 -2.42 -4.57
N THR A 82 -0.80 -1.76 -3.56
CA THR A 82 0.04 -0.55 -3.75
C THR A 82 1.21 -0.77 -4.72
N SER A 83 1.80 -1.97 -4.75
CA SER A 83 2.88 -2.34 -5.68
C SER A 83 2.45 -2.33 -7.15
N THR A 84 1.15 -2.37 -7.43
CA THR A 84 0.57 -2.32 -8.79
C THR A 84 0.07 -0.94 -9.19
N PHE A 85 0.10 0.04 -8.30
CA PHE A 85 -0.47 1.38 -8.56
C PHE A 85 0.18 2.03 -9.77
N SER A 86 1.51 2.05 -9.90
CA SER A 86 2.17 2.63 -11.08
C SER A 86 1.73 1.99 -12.40
N THR A 87 1.39 0.71 -12.39
CA THR A 87 0.82 0.00 -13.55
C THR A 87 -0.63 0.41 -13.82
N ALA A 88 -1.47 0.49 -12.79
CA ALA A 88 -2.85 0.98 -12.91
C ALA A 88 -2.91 2.43 -13.39
N LEU A 89 -1.94 3.27 -12.99
CA LEU A 89 -1.76 4.63 -13.47
C LEU A 89 -1.25 4.71 -14.92
N GLY A 90 -0.79 3.60 -15.51
CA GLY A 90 -0.26 3.60 -16.88
C GLY A 90 1.14 4.20 -17.03
N MET A 91 1.98 4.14 -15.98
CA MET A 91 3.35 4.67 -16.02
C MET A 91 4.32 3.80 -16.84
N TRP A 92 3.87 2.66 -17.34
CA TRP A 92 4.66 1.72 -18.10
C TRP A 92 4.15 1.63 -19.54
N LYS A 93 5.09 1.59 -20.49
CA LYS A 93 4.78 1.42 -21.91
C LYS A 93 4.23 0.02 -22.18
N GLY A 94 3.52 -0.10 -23.30
CA GLY A 94 3.02 -1.38 -23.81
C GLY A 94 1.71 -1.79 -23.13
N LYS A 95 1.57 -3.10 -22.86
CA LYS A 95 0.31 -3.72 -22.42
C LYS A 95 0.18 -3.90 -20.91
N ARG A 96 1.09 -3.39 -20.08
CA ARG A 96 1.11 -3.69 -18.64
C ARG A 96 -0.18 -3.31 -17.90
N ARG A 97 -0.79 -2.18 -18.28
CA ARG A 97 -2.08 -1.74 -17.69
C ARG A 97 -3.21 -2.69 -18.05
N TYR A 98 -3.26 -3.13 -19.31
CA TYR A 98 -4.15 -4.19 -19.78
C TYR A 98 -3.88 -5.53 -19.07
N GLU A 99 -2.62 -5.95 -18.95
CA GLU A 99 -2.23 -7.21 -18.28
C GLU A 99 -2.69 -7.23 -16.82
N LEU A 100 -2.53 -6.11 -16.10
CA LEU A 100 -3.04 -5.96 -14.74
C LEU A 100 -4.58 -6.02 -14.70
N TRP A 101 -5.26 -5.35 -15.63
CA TRP A 101 -6.72 -5.41 -15.72
C TRP A 101 -7.19 -6.84 -15.99
N HIS A 102 -6.54 -7.54 -16.92
CA HIS A 102 -6.84 -8.92 -17.25
C HIS A 102 -6.61 -9.85 -16.04
N GLU A 103 -5.51 -9.69 -15.30
CA GLU A 103 -5.26 -10.42 -14.04
C GLU A 103 -6.38 -10.19 -13.01
N LYS A 104 -6.88 -8.96 -12.90
CA LYS A 104 -7.94 -8.62 -11.95
C LYS A 104 -9.31 -9.06 -12.41
N VAL A 105 -9.59 -9.11 -13.71
CA VAL A 105 -10.91 -9.46 -14.24
C VAL A 105 -11.04 -10.97 -14.42
N PHE A 106 -10.05 -11.60 -15.04
CA PHE A 106 -10.06 -13.02 -15.35
C PHE A 106 -9.27 -13.76 -14.29
N THR A 107 -9.98 -14.54 -13.48
CA THR A 107 -9.36 -15.45 -12.54
C THR A 107 -8.69 -16.58 -13.31
N SER A 108 -7.45 -16.38 -13.77
CA SER A 108 -6.65 -17.45 -14.34
C SER A 108 -5.96 -18.21 -13.20
N ASP A 109 -6.29 -19.49 -13.02
CA ASP A 109 -5.55 -20.39 -12.12
C ASP A 109 -4.11 -20.68 -12.62
N VAL A 110 -3.76 -20.17 -13.80
CA VAL A 110 -2.45 -20.36 -14.43
C VAL A 110 -1.53 -19.21 -14.02
N ARG A 111 -0.66 -19.45 -13.04
CA ARG A 111 0.57 -18.67 -12.85
C ARG A 111 1.44 -18.87 -14.10
N SER A 112 1.30 -18.01 -15.11
CA SER A 112 2.23 -17.99 -16.24
C SER A 112 3.59 -17.49 -15.76
N ALA A 113 4.49 -18.44 -15.49
CA ALA A 113 5.86 -18.21 -15.11
C ALA A 113 6.65 -17.66 -16.29
N GLU A 114 6.92 -16.35 -16.28
CA GLU A 114 7.90 -15.74 -17.17
C GLU A 114 9.25 -15.73 -16.44
N ASP A 115 10.21 -16.53 -16.94
CA ASP A 115 11.48 -16.83 -16.25
C ASP A 115 12.26 -15.58 -15.80
N GLY A 116 12.20 -14.47 -16.56
CA GLY A 116 12.86 -13.21 -16.21
C GLY A 116 12.22 -12.44 -15.05
N LYS A 117 10.88 -12.46 -14.93
CA LYS A 117 10.16 -11.89 -13.77
C LYS A 117 10.43 -12.74 -12.53
N ASN A 118 10.50 -14.07 -12.70
CA ASN A 118 10.81 -14.98 -11.62
C ASN A 118 12.19 -14.71 -11.02
N SER A 119 13.25 -14.55 -11.82
CA SER A 119 14.60 -14.31 -11.29
C SER A 119 14.74 -12.99 -10.53
N ALA A 120 14.12 -11.90 -11.02
CA ALA A 120 14.16 -10.62 -10.32
C ALA A 120 13.36 -10.64 -9.01
N MET A 121 12.20 -11.31 -9.01
CA MET A 121 11.39 -11.49 -7.80
C MET A 121 12.09 -12.38 -6.78
N GLN A 122 12.67 -13.51 -7.21
CA GLN A 122 13.45 -14.40 -6.35
C GLN A 122 14.67 -13.68 -5.75
N TRP A 123 15.37 -12.86 -6.53
CA TRP A 123 16.46 -12.03 -6.02
C TRP A 123 15.99 -11.10 -4.89
N GLY A 124 14.85 -10.44 -5.07
CA GLY A 124 14.24 -9.62 -4.02
C GLY A 124 13.94 -10.43 -2.76
N VAL A 125 13.21 -11.53 -2.92
CA VAL A 125 12.83 -12.48 -1.86
C VAL A 125 14.02 -12.93 -1.02
N LEU A 126 15.11 -13.33 -1.69
CA LEU A 126 16.30 -13.87 -1.02
C LEU A 126 17.09 -12.82 -0.24
N ASN A 127 17.06 -11.56 -0.67
CA ASN A 127 17.91 -10.51 -0.11
C ASN A 127 17.17 -9.54 0.83
N GLU A 128 15.84 -9.57 0.84
CA GLU A 128 15.01 -8.66 1.65
C GLU A 128 15.36 -8.69 3.14
N ALA A 129 15.50 -9.89 3.74
CA ALA A 129 15.88 -10.03 5.14
C ALA A 129 17.26 -9.40 5.43
N THR A 130 18.26 -9.70 4.59
CA THR A 130 19.60 -9.10 4.68
C THR A 130 19.57 -7.58 4.53
N ALA A 131 18.75 -7.07 3.62
CA ALA A 131 18.57 -5.64 3.42
C ALA A 131 17.93 -4.98 4.64
N ILE A 132 16.89 -5.57 5.23
CA ILE A 132 16.25 -5.07 6.46
C ILE A 132 17.26 -5.01 7.62
N GLU A 133 18.04 -6.07 7.83
CA GLU A 133 19.07 -6.07 8.88
C GLU A 133 20.14 -5.00 8.62
N ARG A 134 20.53 -4.78 7.36
CA ARG A 134 21.43 -3.69 7.01
C ARG A 134 20.80 -2.32 7.29
N TYR A 135 19.52 -2.13 6.97
CA TYR A 135 18.78 -0.90 7.27
C TYR A 135 18.74 -0.63 8.78
N LYS A 136 18.41 -1.63 9.60
CA LYS A 136 18.45 -1.53 11.07
C LYS A 136 19.83 -1.10 11.56
N SER A 137 20.90 -1.71 11.02
CA SER A 137 22.28 -1.37 11.41
C SER A 137 22.69 0.06 11.07
N ILE A 138 22.16 0.63 9.98
CA ILE A 138 22.47 1.99 9.53
C ILE A 138 21.68 3.04 10.33
N THR A 139 20.40 2.75 10.57
CA THR A 139 19.46 3.72 11.15
C THR A 139 19.31 3.60 12.67
N CYS A 140 19.80 2.50 13.25
CA CYS A 140 19.58 2.10 14.64
C CYS A 140 18.09 2.03 15.01
N ARG A 141 17.21 1.77 14.04
CA ARG A 141 15.76 1.65 14.24
C ARG A 141 15.32 0.20 14.21
N ASP A 142 14.35 -0.12 15.06
CA ASP A 142 13.64 -1.38 14.97
C ASP A 142 12.67 -1.38 13.79
N VAL A 143 12.46 -2.58 13.23
CA VAL A 143 11.54 -2.84 12.11
C VAL A 143 10.63 -3.99 12.52
N SER A 144 9.34 -3.72 12.65
CA SER A 144 8.32 -4.75 12.88
C SER A 144 7.68 -5.21 11.57
N SER A 145 7.37 -6.49 11.45
CA SER A 145 6.69 -7.05 10.28
C SER A 145 5.19 -6.76 10.29
N LEU A 146 4.59 -6.72 9.10
CA LEU A 146 3.14 -6.69 8.89
C LEU A 146 2.80 -7.48 7.62
N GLY A 147 1.82 -8.38 7.68
CA GLY A 147 1.44 -9.21 6.53
C GLY A 147 0.72 -8.43 5.43
N PHE A 148 -0.57 -8.19 5.64
CA PHE A 148 -1.42 -7.44 4.71
C PHE A 148 -2.28 -6.42 5.45
N ALA A 149 -2.22 -5.17 4.98
CA ALA A 149 -2.97 -4.05 5.50
C ALA A 149 -4.13 -3.70 4.56
N MET A 150 -5.31 -3.55 5.14
CA MET A 150 -6.49 -2.99 4.48
C MET A 150 -6.76 -1.59 5.02
N HIS A 151 -7.36 -0.76 4.17
CA HIS A 151 -7.77 0.57 4.58
C HIS A 151 -8.83 0.50 5.68
N ALA A 152 -8.75 1.36 6.69
CA ALA A 152 -9.68 1.34 7.83
C ALA A 152 -11.13 1.69 7.42
N GLU A 153 -11.30 2.62 6.48
CA GLU A 153 -12.61 2.93 5.90
C GLU A 153 -13.03 1.88 4.85
N GLN A 154 -14.22 1.30 5.04
CA GLN A 154 -14.78 0.24 4.19
C GLN A 154 -14.93 0.63 2.71
N LYS A 155 -15.15 1.91 2.39
CA LYS A 155 -15.28 2.38 0.99
C LYS A 155 -13.98 2.21 0.17
N PHE A 156 -12.86 1.94 0.83
CA PHE A 156 -11.55 1.70 0.23
C PHE A 156 -11.11 0.24 0.42
N ASP A 157 -12.04 -0.69 0.67
CA ASP A 157 -11.72 -2.12 0.79
C ASP A 157 -11.12 -2.72 -0.49
N TRP A 158 -11.30 -2.07 -1.64
CA TRP A 158 -10.74 -2.47 -2.92
C TRP A 158 -9.23 -2.19 -3.07
N ILE A 159 -8.60 -1.45 -2.15
CA ILE A 159 -7.14 -1.25 -2.10
C ILE A 159 -6.51 -1.95 -0.91
N GLY A 160 -5.23 -2.32 -1.03
CA GLY A 160 -4.48 -2.92 0.07
C GLY A 160 -2.96 -2.82 -0.08
N ALA A 161 -2.25 -2.99 1.03
CA ALA A 161 -0.81 -2.81 1.11
C ALA A 161 -0.12 -3.97 1.83
N SER A 162 1.13 -4.23 1.46
CA SER A 162 2.05 -5.08 2.24
C SER A 162 3.36 -4.30 2.34
N PRO A 163 3.60 -3.56 3.43
CA PRO A 163 4.90 -2.94 3.66
C PRO A 163 5.94 -4.02 3.99
N ASP A 164 7.20 -3.75 3.71
CA ASP A 164 8.29 -4.64 4.12
C ASP A 164 8.63 -4.46 5.61
N GLY A 165 8.23 -3.32 6.20
CA GLY A 165 8.28 -3.12 7.64
C GLY A 165 7.54 -1.89 8.12
N LEU A 166 7.29 -1.87 9.43
CA LEU A 166 6.76 -0.75 10.19
C LEU A 166 7.87 -0.17 11.07
N LEU A 167 7.95 1.16 11.11
CA LEU A 167 8.99 1.91 11.81
C LEU A 167 8.37 2.72 12.94
N GLY A 168 8.63 2.33 14.20
CA GLY A 168 8.06 3.00 15.37
C GLY A 168 6.55 2.81 15.55
N CYS A 169 6.01 3.40 16.62
CA CYS A 169 4.59 3.31 16.95
C CYS A 169 3.78 4.44 16.28
N SER A 170 2.47 4.21 16.10
CA SER A 170 1.53 5.28 15.72
C SER A 170 1.05 6.02 16.95
N PRO A 171 0.88 7.36 16.92
CA PRO A 171 1.16 8.28 15.81
C PRO A 171 2.67 8.58 15.64
N GLY A 172 3.08 9.00 14.45
CA GLY A 172 4.46 9.42 14.14
C GLY A 172 5.39 8.33 13.60
N GLY A 173 4.97 7.07 13.62
CA GLY A 173 5.65 5.97 12.95
C GLY A 173 5.65 6.10 11.42
N GLY A 174 6.57 5.40 10.78
CA GLY A 174 6.69 5.34 9.33
C GLY A 174 6.59 3.93 8.76
N ILE A 175 6.82 3.82 7.46
CA ILE A 175 6.82 2.57 6.70
C ILE A 175 8.22 2.34 6.13
N LEU A 176 8.68 1.10 6.13
CA LEU A 176 9.85 0.66 5.38
C LEU A 176 9.39 -0.06 4.11
N GLU A 177 9.92 0.36 2.97
CA GLU A 177 9.77 -0.31 1.69
C GLU A 177 11.16 -0.60 1.12
N VAL A 178 11.50 -1.88 1.01
CA VAL A 178 12.81 -2.38 0.59
C VAL A 178 12.78 -2.72 -0.89
N LYS A 179 13.84 -2.34 -1.60
CA LYS A 179 14.09 -2.75 -2.98
C LYS A 179 15.50 -3.29 -3.12
N CYS A 180 15.59 -4.48 -3.71
CA CYS A 180 16.83 -5.14 -4.11
C CYS A 180 16.86 -5.21 -5.64
N PRO A 181 17.40 -4.20 -6.35
CA PRO A 181 17.29 -4.12 -7.81
C PRO A 181 18.08 -5.24 -8.50
N TYR A 182 17.45 -5.96 -9.44
CA TYR A 182 18.08 -7.05 -10.20
C TYR A 182 18.98 -6.58 -11.36
N ASN A 183 19.03 -5.26 -11.61
CA ASN A 183 19.91 -4.62 -12.58
C ASN A 183 20.03 -5.36 -13.94
N LYS A 184 18.88 -5.64 -14.57
CA LYS A 184 18.79 -6.34 -15.87
C LYS A 184 19.52 -7.69 -15.91
N GLY A 185 19.43 -8.48 -14.83
CA GLY A 185 20.07 -9.80 -14.75
C GLY A 185 21.47 -9.80 -14.14
N LYS A 186 21.95 -8.64 -13.67
CA LYS A 186 23.32 -8.47 -13.15
C LYS A 186 23.32 -7.73 -11.80
N PRO A 187 22.65 -8.27 -10.77
CA PRO A 187 22.50 -7.61 -9.47
C PRO A 187 23.85 -7.26 -8.81
N GLU A 188 24.90 -8.06 -9.02
CA GLU A 188 26.26 -7.83 -8.56
C GLU A 188 26.90 -6.56 -9.13
N LEU A 189 26.42 -6.09 -10.29
CA LEU A 189 26.84 -4.82 -10.88
C LEU A 189 25.98 -3.64 -10.42
N GLY A 190 24.86 -3.90 -9.75
CA GLY A 190 23.90 -2.90 -9.30
C GLY A 190 24.53 -1.92 -8.31
N LYS A 191 24.32 -0.63 -8.57
CA LYS A 191 24.67 0.45 -7.64
C LYS A 191 23.39 0.97 -6.97
N PRO A 192 23.49 1.46 -5.72
CA PRO A 192 22.39 2.15 -5.09
C PRO A 192 21.92 3.33 -5.95
N TRP A 193 20.62 3.59 -5.93
CA TRP A 193 20.09 4.73 -6.66
C TRP A 193 20.58 6.04 -6.05
N SER A 194 20.90 7.02 -6.89
CA SER A 194 21.19 8.39 -6.48
C SER A 194 19.92 9.25 -6.33
N THR A 195 18.82 8.79 -6.94
CA THR A 195 17.51 9.44 -6.90
C THR A 195 16.45 8.37 -6.86
N MET A 196 15.41 8.57 -6.05
CA MET A 196 14.33 7.62 -5.95
C MET A 196 13.63 7.45 -7.31
N PRO A 197 13.42 6.22 -7.81
CA PRO A 197 12.66 6.00 -9.03
C PRO A 197 11.19 6.37 -8.82
N PHE A 198 10.70 7.29 -9.65
CA PHE A 198 9.39 7.92 -9.50
C PHE A 198 8.19 6.95 -9.53
N TYR A 199 8.32 5.83 -10.24
CA TYR A 199 7.28 4.80 -10.30
C TYR A 199 7.07 4.04 -8.97
N TYR A 200 7.89 4.27 -7.93
CA TYR A 200 7.61 3.82 -6.57
C TYR A 200 6.79 4.82 -5.74
N MET A 201 6.67 6.08 -6.19
CA MET A 201 5.90 7.10 -5.47
C MET A 201 4.43 6.71 -5.24
N PRO A 202 3.69 6.20 -6.25
CA PRO A 202 2.32 5.71 -6.03
C PRO A 202 2.25 4.63 -4.95
N GLN A 203 3.24 3.73 -4.93
CA GLN A 203 3.27 2.62 -3.97
C GLN A 203 3.41 3.13 -2.54
N VAL A 204 4.43 3.96 -2.26
CA VAL A 204 4.69 4.45 -0.90
C VAL A 204 3.60 5.41 -0.41
N GLN A 205 3.05 6.25 -1.29
CA GLN A 205 1.91 7.13 -0.96
C GLN A 205 0.66 6.31 -0.64
N GLY A 206 0.39 5.25 -1.42
CA GLY A 206 -0.70 4.33 -1.12
C GLY A 206 -0.54 3.59 0.20
N GLN A 207 0.69 3.17 0.55
CA GLN A 207 0.95 2.55 1.85
C GLN A 207 0.69 3.53 3.00
N MET A 208 1.17 4.77 2.87
CA MET A 208 0.93 5.83 3.87
C MET A 208 -0.56 6.16 4.03
N GLU A 209 -1.34 6.15 2.95
CA GLU A 209 -2.78 6.32 3.03
C GLU A 209 -3.46 5.16 3.77
N ILE A 210 -3.25 3.93 3.28
CA ILE A 210 -3.92 2.72 3.80
C ILE A 210 -3.64 2.50 5.28
N MET A 211 -2.40 2.79 5.70
CA MET A 211 -1.93 2.48 7.04
C MET A 211 -1.96 3.67 7.99
N ASP A 212 -2.38 4.84 7.50
CA ASP A 212 -2.36 6.13 8.20
C ASP A 212 -0.98 6.40 8.83
N ARG A 213 0.00 6.65 7.97
CA ARG A 213 1.39 6.97 8.34
C ARG A 213 1.84 8.23 7.62
N ASP A 214 2.70 9.01 8.28
CA ASP A 214 3.09 10.33 7.78
C ASP A 214 4.28 10.30 6.81
N TRP A 215 5.08 9.22 6.86
CA TRP A 215 6.28 9.08 6.06
C TRP A 215 6.63 7.61 5.77
N ALA A 216 7.40 7.40 4.72
CA ALA A 216 7.99 6.12 4.35
C ALA A 216 9.48 6.27 4.01
N ASP A 217 10.28 5.28 4.37
CA ASP A 217 11.63 5.11 3.87
C ASP A 217 11.60 4.11 2.71
N LEU A 218 11.91 4.57 1.49
CA LEU A 218 12.26 3.67 0.40
C LEU A 218 13.75 3.35 0.48
N TYR A 219 14.06 2.10 0.80
CA TYR A 219 15.42 1.63 0.97
C TYR A 219 15.88 0.82 -0.25
N CYS A 220 16.89 1.32 -0.95
CA CYS A 220 17.53 0.63 -2.06
C CYS A 220 18.79 -0.06 -1.55
N TRP A 221 18.79 -1.39 -1.57
CA TRP A 221 19.94 -2.20 -1.19
C TRP A 221 20.54 -2.91 -2.41
N THR A 222 21.87 -2.86 -2.52
CA THR A 222 22.63 -3.65 -3.50
C THR A 222 23.86 -4.26 -2.84
N PRO A 223 24.51 -5.27 -3.47
CA PRO A 223 25.79 -5.78 -2.98
C PRO A 223 26.91 -4.74 -2.90
N LYS A 224 26.77 -3.59 -3.58
CA LYS A 224 27.76 -2.50 -3.63
C LYS A 224 27.45 -1.34 -2.68
N GLY A 225 26.37 -1.40 -1.91
CA GLY A 225 25.99 -0.38 -0.94
C GLY A 225 24.48 -0.21 -0.84
N SER A 226 24.05 0.91 -0.27
CA SER A 226 22.63 1.19 -0.11
C SER A 226 22.33 2.68 -0.04
N THR A 227 21.08 3.06 -0.37
CA THR A 227 20.56 4.42 -0.21
C THR A 227 19.19 4.36 0.45
N ILE A 228 18.89 5.31 1.35
CA ILE A 228 17.58 5.49 1.95
C ILE A 228 16.98 6.79 1.42
N PHE A 229 15.72 6.74 0.97
CA PHE A 229 14.95 7.91 0.55
C PHE A 229 13.76 8.12 1.47
N ARG A 230 13.72 9.23 2.20
CA ARG A 230 12.59 9.62 3.05
C ARG A 230 11.52 10.31 2.21
N VAL A 231 10.32 9.74 2.17
CA VAL A 231 9.15 10.30 1.49
C VAL A 231 8.11 10.69 2.53
N ASN A 232 7.61 11.91 2.46
CA ASN A 232 6.51 12.37 3.31
C ASN A 232 5.17 12.18 2.59
N ARG A 233 4.09 11.98 3.36
CA ARG A 233 2.73 11.88 2.82
C ARG A 233 2.35 13.17 2.08
N ASP A 234 1.99 13.03 0.82
CA ASP A 234 1.51 14.12 -0.03
C ASP A 234 0.03 13.86 -0.35
N ARG A 235 -0.86 14.58 0.35
CA ARG A 235 -2.32 14.43 0.20
C ARG A 235 -2.80 14.88 -1.18
N GLU A 236 -2.16 15.88 -1.80
CA GLU A 236 -2.55 16.33 -3.13
C GLU A 236 -2.16 15.30 -4.19
N TYR A 237 -0.96 14.72 -4.06
CA TYR A 237 -0.53 13.63 -4.93
C TYR A 237 -1.43 12.41 -4.75
N TRP A 238 -1.76 12.04 -3.51
CA TRP A 238 -2.69 10.95 -3.24
C TRP A 238 -4.05 11.17 -3.91
N LEU A 239 -4.67 12.35 -3.74
CA LEU A 239 -5.97 12.65 -4.35
C LEU A 239 -5.94 12.50 -5.87
N MET A 240 -4.89 13.01 -6.51
CA MET A 240 -4.70 12.89 -7.95
C MET A 240 -4.58 11.43 -8.39
N ILE A 241 -3.70 10.63 -7.77
CA ILE A 241 -3.55 9.23 -8.17
C ILE A 241 -4.77 8.40 -7.81
N HIS A 242 -5.47 8.73 -6.71
CA HIS A 242 -6.66 8.03 -6.27
C HIS A 242 -7.78 8.11 -7.31
N GLU A 243 -7.99 9.26 -7.96
CA GLU A 243 -8.95 9.39 -9.08
C GLU A 243 -8.63 8.40 -10.22
N MET A 244 -7.35 8.26 -10.55
CA MET A 244 -6.88 7.38 -11.62
C MET A 244 -6.99 5.90 -11.24
N LEU A 245 -6.72 5.56 -9.97
CA LEU A 245 -6.90 4.22 -9.42
C LEU A 245 -8.38 3.86 -9.35
N HIS A 246 -9.24 4.84 -9.01
CA HIS A 246 -10.68 4.67 -8.95
C HIS A 246 -11.25 4.37 -10.33
N GLU A 247 -10.86 5.11 -11.38
CA GLU A 247 -11.25 4.81 -12.77
C GLU A 247 -10.84 3.37 -13.15
N PHE A 248 -9.57 3.02 -12.96
CA PHE A 248 -9.08 1.68 -13.26
C PHE A 248 -9.90 0.58 -12.57
N TRP A 249 -10.26 0.77 -11.29
CA TRP A 249 -11.00 -0.24 -10.55
C TRP A 249 -12.49 -0.26 -10.85
N TRP A 250 -13.17 0.88 -10.69
CA TRP A 250 -14.63 0.97 -10.71
C TRP A 250 -15.21 1.17 -12.10
N GLU A 251 -14.44 1.68 -13.06
CA GLU A 251 -14.90 1.87 -14.45
C GLU A 251 -14.41 0.75 -15.37
N ASN A 252 -13.25 0.13 -15.08
CA ASN A 252 -12.73 -0.97 -15.91
C ASN A 252 -12.87 -2.35 -15.25
N VAL A 253 -12.38 -2.57 -14.03
CA VAL A 253 -12.32 -3.93 -13.44
C VAL A 253 -13.71 -4.42 -13.00
N ILE A 254 -14.43 -3.65 -12.19
CA ILE A 254 -15.70 -4.09 -11.59
C ILE A 254 -16.80 -4.34 -12.64
N PRO A 255 -17.02 -3.45 -13.62
CA PRO A 255 -18.02 -3.71 -14.66
C PRO A 255 -17.68 -4.94 -15.51
N ALA A 256 -16.40 -5.16 -15.82
CA ALA A 256 -15.96 -6.35 -16.55
C ALA A 256 -16.23 -7.64 -15.75
N ARG A 257 -15.92 -7.66 -14.45
CA ARG A 257 -16.27 -8.77 -13.56
C ARG A 257 -17.78 -9.03 -13.54
N ASN A 258 -18.59 -7.96 -13.46
CA ASN A 258 -20.04 -8.07 -13.46
C ASN A 258 -20.59 -8.65 -14.78
N ALA A 259 -20.01 -8.28 -15.93
CA ALA A 259 -20.36 -8.86 -17.22
C ALA A 259 -19.98 -10.36 -17.28
N LEU A 260 -18.82 -10.75 -16.77
CA LEU A 260 -18.41 -12.15 -16.69
C LEU A 260 -19.33 -12.99 -15.80
N LEU A 261 -19.78 -12.46 -14.67
CA LEU A 261 -20.75 -13.14 -13.80
C LEU A 261 -22.09 -13.43 -14.51
N LYS A 262 -22.42 -12.65 -15.54
CA LYS A 262 -23.59 -12.86 -16.40
C LYS A 262 -23.31 -13.74 -17.63
N GLY A 263 -22.09 -14.25 -17.79
CA GLY A 263 -21.64 -15.02 -18.96
C GLY A 263 -21.44 -14.17 -20.22
N GLN A 264 -21.24 -12.86 -20.08
CA GLN A 264 -21.13 -11.91 -21.20
C GLN A 264 -19.67 -11.51 -21.46
N GLU A 265 -18.85 -12.44 -21.94
CA GLU A 265 -17.42 -12.20 -22.19
C GLU A 265 -17.15 -11.04 -23.17
N LYS A 266 -17.97 -10.91 -24.22
CA LYS A 266 -17.84 -9.82 -25.19
C LYS A 266 -18.07 -8.45 -24.55
N GLU A 267 -18.99 -8.36 -23.59
CA GLU A 267 -19.27 -7.13 -22.85
C GLU A 267 -18.14 -6.82 -21.86
N ALA A 268 -17.56 -7.85 -21.21
CA ALA A 268 -16.41 -7.66 -20.33
C ALA A 268 -15.23 -6.98 -21.03
N ASN A 269 -14.96 -7.36 -22.29
CA ASN A 269 -13.88 -6.76 -23.10
C ASN A 269 -14.14 -5.29 -23.49
N MET A 270 -15.38 -4.79 -23.41
CA MET A 270 -15.67 -3.37 -23.66
C MET A 270 -15.13 -2.44 -22.57
N TYR A 271 -14.81 -3.00 -21.39
CA TYR A 271 -14.28 -2.27 -20.24
C TYR A 271 -12.75 -2.29 -20.17
N GLU A 272 -12.08 -2.77 -21.22
CA GLU A 272 -10.62 -2.72 -21.32
C GLU A 272 -10.09 -1.28 -21.12
N PRO A 273 -9.12 -1.05 -20.22
CA PRO A 273 -8.55 0.27 -20.01
C PRO A 273 -7.64 0.67 -21.18
N ALA A 274 -7.60 1.98 -21.47
CA ALA A 274 -6.54 2.53 -22.33
C ALA A 274 -5.15 2.22 -21.75
N SER A 275 -4.11 2.17 -22.59
CA SER A 275 -2.73 1.83 -22.16
C SER A 275 -2.15 2.82 -21.13
N THR A 276 -2.60 4.08 -21.17
CA THR A 276 -2.26 5.12 -20.20
C THR A 276 -3.53 5.86 -19.76
N HIS A 277 -3.54 6.37 -18.54
CA HIS A 277 -4.62 7.23 -18.08
C HIS A 277 -4.42 8.67 -18.59
N LYS A 278 -5.52 9.41 -18.80
CA LYS A 278 -5.49 10.80 -19.32
C LYS A 278 -4.66 11.77 -18.49
N GLN A 279 -4.55 11.53 -17.19
CA GLN A 279 -3.81 12.38 -16.24
C GLN A 279 -2.37 11.91 -15.96
N THR A 280 -1.92 10.76 -16.47
CA THR A 280 -0.59 10.20 -16.14
C THR A 280 0.55 11.15 -16.51
N GLY A 281 0.43 11.91 -17.60
CA GLY A 281 1.43 12.90 -18.01
C GLY A 281 1.49 14.15 -17.13
N MET A 282 0.55 14.36 -16.20
CA MET A 282 0.61 15.47 -15.25
C MET A 282 1.58 15.18 -14.10
N GLU A 283 1.80 13.90 -13.75
CA GLU A 283 2.76 13.50 -12.73
C GLU A 283 4.21 13.77 -13.15
N GLU A 284 4.54 13.44 -14.41
CA GLU A 284 5.86 13.72 -14.98
C GLU A 284 6.15 15.22 -14.93
N LYS A 285 5.13 16.06 -15.25
CA LYS A 285 5.23 17.52 -15.14
C LYS A 285 5.39 18.00 -13.71
N LYS A 286 4.63 17.46 -12.73
CA LYS A 286 4.80 17.81 -11.31
C LYS A 286 6.23 17.46 -10.85
N MET A 287 6.76 16.32 -11.29
CA MET A 287 8.12 15.90 -10.99
C MET A 287 9.20 16.78 -11.65
N ASP A 288 8.99 17.23 -12.87
CA ASP A 288 9.90 18.17 -13.54
C ASP A 288 9.87 19.55 -12.88
N VAL A 289 8.71 20.00 -12.40
CA VAL A 289 8.57 21.23 -11.60
C VAL A 289 9.39 21.12 -10.31
N PHE A 290 9.25 20.02 -9.55
CA PHE A 290 10.03 19.80 -8.32
C PHE A 290 11.55 19.86 -8.58
N LYS A 291 12.02 19.17 -9.63
CA LYS A 291 13.44 19.21 -10.04
C LYS A 291 13.89 20.62 -10.40
N SER A 292 13.06 21.39 -11.11
CA SER A 292 13.38 22.76 -11.52
C SER A 292 13.45 23.75 -10.35
N GLU A 293 12.70 23.50 -9.28
CA GLU A 293 12.69 24.31 -8.05
C GLU A 293 13.79 23.90 -7.05
N GLY A 294 14.64 22.92 -7.40
CA GLY A 294 15.69 22.41 -6.51
C GLY A 294 15.18 21.62 -5.31
N SER A 295 13.90 21.19 -5.34
CA SER A 295 13.28 20.37 -4.30
C SER A 295 13.19 18.91 -4.76
N SER A 296 13.58 17.98 -3.89
CA SER A 296 13.37 16.55 -4.11
C SER A 296 12.13 16.10 -3.36
N TRP A 297 11.32 15.26 -3.99
CA TRP A 297 10.13 14.66 -3.37
C TRP A 297 10.49 13.59 -2.33
N ALA A 298 11.75 13.13 -2.37
CA ALA A 298 12.35 12.29 -1.37
C ALA A 298 13.74 12.80 -1.03
N ASP A 299 14.00 13.02 0.24
CA ASP A 299 15.33 13.40 0.70
C ASP A 299 16.17 12.14 0.88
N VAL A 300 17.40 12.16 0.39
CA VAL A 300 18.37 11.12 0.77
C VAL A 300 18.56 11.26 2.26
N TRP A 301 18.20 10.22 3.01
CA TRP A 301 18.37 10.23 4.44
C TRP A 301 19.86 10.19 4.76
N ASP A 302 20.31 11.21 5.47
CA ASP A 302 21.64 11.28 6.08
C ASP A 302 21.41 11.21 7.60
N PRO A 303 22.10 10.34 8.35
CA PRO A 303 22.01 10.37 9.80
C PRO A 303 22.34 11.78 10.30
N GLU A 304 21.49 12.35 11.16
CA GLU A 304 21.89 13.57 11.87
C GLU A 304 23.20 13.26 12.62
N PRO A 305 24.19 14.17 12.57
CA PRO A 305 25.42 13.95 13.31
C PRO A 305 25.08 13.80 14.79
N LEU A 306 25.58 12.72 15.41
CA LEU A 306 25.42 12.48 16.84
C LEU A 306 25.85 13.75 17.60
N PRO A 307 25.13 14.16 18.66
CA PRO A 307 25.53 15.29 19.46
C PRO A 307 26.95 15.04 19.98
N ASN A 308 27.91 15.86 19.55
CA ASN A 308 29.30 15.77 19.99
C ASN A 308 29.35 15.74 21.52
N GLU A 309 29.92 14.67 22.08
CA GLU A 309 30.40 14.66 23.46
C GLU A 309 31.36 15.84 23.62
N GLN A 310 30.97 16.80 24.46
CA GLN A 310 31.83 17.91 24.83
C GLN A 310 32.99 17.37 25.67
N GLN A 311 34.09 17.02 25.02
CA GLN A 311 35.40 17.00 25.66
C GLN A 311 36.13 18.29 25.34
N GLY A 312 36.18 19.15 26.35
CA GLY A 312 36.94 20.39 26.31
C GLY A 312 38.43 20.10 26.14
N LYS A 313 39.07 20.89 25.27
CA LYS A 313 40.45 21.36 25.45
C LYS A 313 40.71 22.56 24.55
N THR A 314 41.45 23.49 25.15
CA THR A 314 41.74 24.86 24.78
C THR A 314 42.73 25.02 23.61
N ASP A 315 42.51 26.09 22.85
CA ASP A 315 43.44 26.91 22.06
C ASP A 315 44.53 26.28 21.18
N SER A 316 44.39 26.51 19.87
CA SER A 316 45.21 27.46 19.07
C SER A 316 45.44 26.95 17.64
N GLY A 317 45.34 27.85 16.65
CA GLY A 317 45.91 27.63 15.32
C GLY A 317 44.92 27.49 14.16
N LYS A 318 44.94 28.50 13.29
CA LYS A 318 44.24 28.65 12.00
C LYS A 318 44.33 27.39 11.09
N ASP A 319 43.20 26.95 10.52
CA ASP A 319 43.07 26.83 9.06
C ASP A 319 41.59 26.73 8.59
N LYS A 320 41.40 27.13 7.35
CA LYS A 320 40.19 27.36 6.57
C LYS A 320 39.26 26.14 6.42
N SER A 321 37.96 26.34 6.61
CA SER A 321 36.94 25.60 5.85
C SER A 321 35.58 26.30 5.86
N LEU A 322 34.95 26.28 4.69
CA LEU A 322 33.69 26.90 4.32
C LEU A 322 32.56 26.68 5.35
N LYS A 323 32.15 27.75 6.04
CA LYS A 323 30.81 27.84 6.63
C LYS A 323 29.79 28.01 5.50
N LYS A 324 29.19 26.92 5.02
CA LYS A 324 27.97 26.98 4.22
C LYS A 324 26.85 27.49 5.14
N LYS A 325 26.53 28.78 5.02
CA LYS A 325 25.36 29.41 5.63
C LYS A 325 24.12 28.64 5.16
N LEU A 326 23.49 27.89 6.06
CA LEU A 326 22.12 27.42 5.89
C LEU A 326 21.22 28.66 5.85
N SER A 327 20.65 28.92 4.67
CA SER A 327 19.73 30.03 4.43
C SER A 327 18.37 29.67 5.05
N PHE A 328 18.07 30.25 6.21
CA PHE A 328 16.75 30.29 6.83
C PHE A 328 15.77 31.19 6.04
N GLN A 329 15.52 30.86 4.77
CA GLN A 329 14.50 31.54 3.95
C GLN A 329 13.14 30.83 3.94
N TRP A 330 13.06 29.57 4.38
CA TRP A 330 11.79 28.82 4.34
C TRP A 330 10.88 29.10 5.56
N VAL A 331 11.46 29.28 6.77
CA VAL A 331 10.70 29.57 7.99
C VAL A 331 10.03 30.96 7.97
N LYS A 332 10.62 31.95 7.28
CA LYS A 332 10.04 33.31 7.18
C LYS A 332 8.85 33.41 6.22
N LYS A 333 8.69 32.46 5.27
CA LYS A 333 7.55 32.45 4.34
C LYS A 333 6.28 31.88 4.95
N LEU A 334 6.38 30.97 5.92
CA LEU A 334 5.21 30.41 6.61
C LEU A 334 4.58 31.39 7.60
N VAL A 335 5.38 32.18 8.32
CA VAL A 335 4.87 33.21 9.24
C VAL A 335 4.17 34.35 8.47
N LYS A 336 4.69 34.76 7.30
CA LYS A 336 4.06 35.82 6.49
C LYS A 336 2.76 35.40 5.78
N LYS A 337 2.50 34.10 5.60
CA LYS A 337 1.25 33.61 5.00
C LYS A 337 0.13 33.45 6.02
N SER A 338 0.47 33.23 7.29
CA SER A 338 -0.49 33.20 8.41
C SER A 338 -1.04 34.60 8.75
N ASP A 339 -0.21 35.65 8.66
CA ASP A 339 -0.64 37.03 8.98
C ASP A 339 -1.49 37.70 7.89
N LYS A 340 -1.52 37.13 6.67
CA LYS A 340 -2.35 37.66 5.57
C LYS A 340 -3.76 37.08 5.53
N ASN A 341 -3.99 35.91 6.13
CA ASN A 341 -5.31 35.26 6.15
C ASN A 341 -6.16 35.63 7.38
N SER A 342 -5.67 36.51 8.26
CA SER A 342 -6.41 36.99 9.44
C SER A 342 -6.93 38.43 9.29
N LYS A 343 -6.85 39.03 8.09
CA LYS A 343 -7.27 40.41 7.81
C LYS A 343 -8.12 40.59 6.54
N GLU A 344 -8.77 39.53 6.05
CA GLU A 344 -9.87 39.65 5.08
C GLU A 344 -11.15 39.04 5.65
#